data_AF-A0A031G6Y0-F1
#
_entry.id   AF-A0A031G6Y0-F1
#
_cell.length_a   1.000
_cell.length_b   1.000
_cell.length_c   1.000
_cell.angle_alpha   90.00
_cell.angle_beta   90.00
_cell.angle_gamma   90.00
#
_symmetry.space_group_name_H-M   'P 1'
#
loop_
_entity.id
_entity.type
_entity.pdbx_description
1 polymer ?
#
loop_
_entity_poly.entity_id
_entity_poly.type
_entity_poly.pdbx_seq_one_letter_code
_entity_poly.pdbx_strand_id
1 'polypeptide(L)'
;MTPGTIYLHKDFVFSDGTAKDKYLVVLGNLKNGIVLVAKTTSQGHHYRNDFGCQSGNRFAAFFFPASSKCFQKNTWICLSEFYELSENHLTQGLATGGVFRIGHLGETFTRDVQFCAKGSDDISVAQESMIDGSLAQP
;
A
#
# COMPACT_ATOMS: atom_id res chain seq x y z
N MET A 1 11.53 2.55 5.93
CA MET A 1 10.79 3.16 4.79
C MET A 1 9.64 4.03 5.29
N THR A 2 9.33 5.16 4.66
CA THR A 2 8.31 6.13 5.14
C THR A 2 6.88 5.75 4.71
N PRO A 3 5.90 5.68 5.63
CA PRO A 3 4.47 5.49 5.31
C PRO A 3 3.97 6.49 4.27
N GLY A 4 3.12 6.06 3.36
CA GLY A 4 2.62 6.87 2.25
C GLY A 4 3.51 6.89 1.01
N THR A 5 4.75 6.38 1.10
CA THR A 5 5.62 6.26 -0.08
C THR A 5 5.04 5.25 -1.07
N ILE A 6 5.04 5.63 -2.34
CA ILE A 6 4.63 4.77 -3.46
C ILE A 6 5.87 4.27 -4.17
N TYR A 7 6.06 2.96 -4.17
CA TYR A 7 7.11 2.28 -4.90
C TYR A 7 6.55 1.55 -6.12
N LEU A 8 7.27 1.55 -7.23
CA LEU A 8 7.14 0.56 -8.30
C LEU A 8 8.13 -0.56 -8.02
N HIS A 9 7.63 -1.75 -7.74
CA HIS A 9 8.42 -2.96 -7.62
C HIS A 9 8.32 -3.75 -8.92
N LYS A 10 9.46 -3.98 -9.58
CA LYS A 10 9.56 -4.85 -10.76
C LYS A 10 9.48 -6.30 -10.34
N ASP A 11 8.81 -7.13 -11.13
CA ASP A 11 8.68 -8.57 -10.88
C ASP A 11 8.22 -8.91 -9.44
N PHE A 12 7.28 -8.13 -8.90
CA PHE A 12 6.73 -8.38 -7.57
C PHE A 12 6.00 -9.72 -7.53
N VAL A 13 6.41 -10.59 -6.60
CA VAL A 13 5.86 -11.94 -6.45
C VAL A 13 4.67 -11.91 -5.50
N PHE A 14 3.50 -12.35 -5.98
CA PHE A 14 2.29 -12.46 -5.17
C PHE A 14 2.31 -13.75 -4.32
N SER A 15 1.35 -13.88 -3.41
CA SER A 15 1.17 -15.06 -2.56
C SER A 15 0.95 -16.36 -3.33
N ASP A 16 0.43 -16.28 -4.56
CA ASP A 16 0.24 -17.41 -5.49
C ASP A 16 1.51 -17.75 -6.31
N GLY A 17 2.61 -17.05 -6.10
CA GLY A 17 3.88 -17.24 -6.81
C GLY A 17 3.94 -16.58 -8.20
N THR A 18 2.86 -15.96 -8.67
CA THR A 18 2.91 -15.19 -9.93
C THR A 18 3.72 -13.91 -9.73
N ALA A 19 4.33 -13.39 -10.80
CA ALA A 19 5.15 -12.18 -10.75
C ALA A 19 4.62 -11.10 -11.71
N LYS A 20 4.58 -9.84 -11.24
CA LYS A 20 4.22 -8.69 -12.08
C LYS A 20 4.76 -7.39 -11.52
N ASP A 21 5.03 -6.43 -12.39
CA ASP A 21 5.25 -5.05 -11.98
C ASP A 21 4.06 -4.50 -11.19
N LYS A 22 4.34 -3.97 -10.00
CA LYS A 22 3.30 -3.43 -9.12
C LYS A 22 3.70 -2.16 -8.42
N TYR A 23 2.73 -1.25 -8.29
CA TYR A 23 2.83 -0.21 -7.30
C TYR A 23 2.47 -0.76 -5.92
N LEU A 24 3.31 -0.43 -4.95
CA LEU A 24 3.17 -0.75 -3.55
C LEU A 24 3.11 0.55 -2.76
N VAL A 25 2.17 0.64 -1.83
CA VAL A 25 2.04 1.77 -0.91
C VAL A 25 2.49 1.31 0.47
N VAL A 26 3.43 2.02 1.07
CA VAL A 26 3.85 1.76 2.46
C VAL A 26 2.75 2.20 3.41
N LEU A 27 2.28 1.27 4.25
CA LEU A 27 1.26 1.52 5.26
C LEU A 27 1.85 1.69 6.65
N GLY A 28 2.93 0.98 6.94
CA GLY A 28 3.60 1.08 8.22
C GLY A 28 4.95 0.38 8.21
N ASN A 29 5.67 0.49 9.32
CA ASN A 29 6.96 -0.18 9.50
C ASN A 29 7.14 -0.61 10.96
N LEU A 30 8.04 -1.56 11.15
CA LEU A 30 8.53 -1.97 12.46
C LEU A 30 10.01 -1.59 12.61
N LYS A 31 10.43 -1.34 13.85
CA LYS A 31 11.84 -1.07 14.18
C LYS A 31 12.80 -2.21 13.83
N ASN A 32 12.30 -3.41 13.54
CA ASN A 32 13.11 -4.57 13.17
C ASN A 32 13.40 -4.69 11.66
N GLY A 33 13.07 -3.66 10.86
CA GLY A 33 13.34 -3.64 9.42
C GLY A 33 12.29 -4.36 8.57
N ILE A 34 11.07 -4.55 9.09
CA ILE A 34 9.91 -5.02 8.32
C ILE A 34 9.06 -3.81 7.90
N VAL A 35 8.63 -3.81 6.64
CA VAL A 35 7.80 -2.77 6.05
C VAL A 35 6.48 -3.39 5.61
N LEU A 36 5.37 -2.86 6.14
CA LEU A 36 4.03 -3.25 5.73
C LEU A 36 3.62 -2.46 4.49
N VAL A 37 3.23 -3.16 3.43
CA VAL A 37 2.78 -2.55 2.19
C VAL A 37 1.47 -3.16 1.70
N ALA A 38 0.72 -2.37 0.93
CA ALA A 38 -0.41 -2.84 0.13
C ALA A 38 -0.13 -2.65 -1.35
N LYS A 39 -0.51 -3.65 -2.16
CA LYS A 39 -0.46 -3.54 -3.62
C LYS A 39 -1.58 -2.64 -4.14
N THR A 40 -1.41 -2.14 -5.35
CA THR A 40 -2.50 -1.44 -6.05
C THR A 40 -2.97 -2.17 -7.30
N THR A 41 -4.16 -1.82 -7.75
CA THR A 41 -4.70 -2.22 -9.06
C THR A 41 -5.36 -1.04 -9.74
N SER A 42 -5.26 -0.97 -11.07
CA SER A 42 -6.10 -0.10 -11.90
C SER A 42 -7.24 -0.86 -12.59
N GLN A 43 -7.37 -2.16 -12.30
CA GLN A 43 -8.42 -3.04 -12.82
C GLN A 43 -9.44 -3.28 -11.70
N GLY A 44 -10.37 -2.32 -11.57
CA GLY A 44 -11.26 -2.21 -10.43
C GLY A 44 -12.57 -3.00 -10.53
N HIS A 45 -12.67 -4.06 -11.34
CA HIS A 45 -13.95 -4.71 -11.67
C HIS A 45 -14.79 -5.16 -10.46
N HIS A 46 -14.14 -5.40 -9.32
CA HIS A 46 -14.78 -5.84 -8.07
C HIS A 46 -14.88 -4.75 -6.99
N TYR A 47 -14.34 -3.57 -7.25
CA TYR A 47 -14.27 -2.47 -6.29
C TYR A 47 -15.24 -1.35 -6.68
N ARG A 48 -15.61 -0.52 -5.71
CA ARG A 48 -16.46 0.63 -5.98
C ARG A 48 -15.63 1.84 -6.43
N ASN A 49 -16.28 2.78 -7.10
CA ASN A 49 -15.67 4.01 -7.62
C ASN A 49 -15.91 5.24 -6.74
N ASP A 50 -16.46 5.09 -5.52
CA ASP A 50 -16.52 6.19 -4.55
C ASP A 50 -15.14 6.44 -3.94
N PHE A 51 -14.68 7.69 -4.04
CA PHE A 51 -13.38 8.12 -3.52
C PHE A 51 -13.28 7.84 -2.02
N GLY A 52 -12.12 7.32 -1.60
CA GLY A 52 -11.81 7.13 -0.20
C GLY A 52 -11.93 5.68 0.26
N CYS A 53 -12.18 5.52 1.56
CA CYS A 53 -12.15 4.25 2.24
C CYS A 53 -13.35 3.35 1.92
N GLN A 54 -13.07 2.08 1.68
CA GLN A 54 -14.04 1.04 1.34
C GLN A 54 -13.83 -0.21 2.21
N SER A 55 -13.35 -0.06 3.44
CA SER A 55 -12.95 -1.19 4.30
C SER A 55 -14.11 -2.11 4.70
N GLY A 56 -15.34 -1.58 4.81
CA GLY A 56 -16.53 -2.38 5.12
C GLY A 56 -17.12 -3.18 3.94
N ASN A 57 -16.46 -3.18 2.78
CA ASN A 57 -16.89 -3.96 1.62
C ASN A 57 -16.19 -5.32 1.59
N ARG A 58 -16.81 -6.29 0.90
CA ARG A 58 -16.22 -7.63 0.66
C ARG A 58 -14.77 -7.58 0.13
N PHE A 59 -14.45 -6.58 -0.69
CA PHE A 59 -13.09 -6.32 -1.16
C PHE A 59 -12.64 -4.97 -0.60
N ALA A 60 -12.05 -4.99 0.59
CA ALA A 60 -11.57 -3.80 1.26
C ALA A 60 -10.53 -3.07 0.39
N ALA A 61 -10.71 -1.77 0.22
CA ALA A 61 -9.82 -0.94 -0.57
C ALA A 61 -9.84 0.53 -0.15
N PHE A 62 -8.90 1.29 -0.68
CA PHE A 62 -9.00 2.75 -0.74
C PHE A 62 -8.93 3.19 -2.19
N PHE A 63 -9.94 3.91 -2.67
CA PHE A 63 -10.03 4.33 -4.07
C PHE A 63 -9.49 5.74 -4.28
N PHE A 64 -8.61 5.89 -5.28
CA PHE A 64 -8.17 7.16 -5.84
C PHE A 64 -8.64 7.29 -7.30
N PRO A 65 -9.39 8.35 -7.65
CA PRO A 65 -9.74 8.59 -9.04
C PRO A 65 -8.50 8.94 -9.88
N ALA A 66 -8.59 8.67 -11.17
CA ALA A 66 -7.67 9.19 -12.18
C ALA A 66 -7.60 10.72 -12.03
N SER A 67 -6.42 11.31 -12.29
CA SER A 67 -6.09 12.73 -12.02
C SER A 67 -5.82 13.10 -10.56
N SER A 68 -5.83 12.14 -9.63
CA SER A 68 -5.16 12.37 -8.35
C SER A 68 -3.67 12.66 -8.55
N LYS A 69 -3.05 13.42 -7.65
CA LYS A 69 -1.59 13.70 -7.70
C LYS A 69 -0.74 12.43 -7.62
N CYS A 70 -1.33 11.31 -7.17
CA CYS A 70 -0.63 10.08 -6.85
C CYS A 70 -0.69 9.05 -7.99
N PHE A 71 -1.79 9.03 -8.76
CA PHE A 71 -2.02 8.01 -9.79
C PHE A 71 -2.65 8.60 -11.06
N GLN A 72 -2.11 8.22 -12.22
CA GLN A 72 -2.61 8.64 -13.54
C GLN A 72 -3.92 7.96 -13.94
N LYS A 73 -4.24 6.81 -13.34
CA LYS A 73 -5.45 6.03 -13.60
C LYS A 73 -6.24 5.87 -12.29
N ASN A 74 -7.53 5.57 -12.43
CA ASN A 74 -8.34 5.03 -11.34
C ASN A 74 -7.57 3.90 -10.68
N THR A 75 -7.30 4.03 -9.39
CA THR A 75 -6.42 3.12 -8.67
C THR A 75 -7.03 2.78 -7.32
N TRP A 76 -7.01 1.50 -7.00
CA TRP A 76 -7.39 0.97 -5.69
C TRP A 76 -6.15 0.49 -4.99
N ILE A 77 -5.95 0.95 -3.77
CA ILE A 77 -5.05 0.31 -2.82
C ILE A 77 -5.82 -0.88 -2.24
N CYS A 78 -5.35 -2.09 -2.50
CA CYS A 78 -6.02 -3.31 -2.06
C CYS A 78 -5.73 -3.55 -0.58
N LEU A 79 -6.77 -3.52 0.27
CA LEU A 79 -6.67 -3.65 1.72
C LEU A 79 -7.23 -4.99 2.24
N SER A 80 -7.41 -5.95 1.32
CA SER A 80 -7.77 -7.34 1.61
C SER A 80 -6.56 -8.30 1.56
N GLU A 81 -5.36 -7.76 1.27
CA GLU A 81 -4.12 -8.54 1.25
C GLU A 81 -2.95 -7.60 1.52
N PHE A 82 -2.21 -7.88 2.59
CA PHE A 82 -1.07 -7.11 3.03
C PHE A 82 0.23 -7.90 2.85
N TYR A 83 1.32 -7.19 2.56
CA TYR A 83 2.63 -7.80 2.40
C TYR A 83 3.62 -7.20 3.38
N GLU A 84 4.37 -8.07 4.04
CA GLU A 84 5.46 -7.70 4.92
C GLU A 84 6.78 -7.92 4.18
N LEU A 85 7.45 -6.82 3.86
CA LEU A 85 8.69 -6.83 3.09
C LEU A 85 9.88 -6.49 3.97
N SER A 86 11.02 -7.11 3.69
CA SER A 86 12.30 -6.72 4.28
C SER A 86 12.70 -5.34 3.76
N GLU A 87 12.99 -4.42 4.68
CA GLU A 87 13.54 -3.09 4.35
C GLU A 87 14.86 -3.20 3.59
N ASN A 88 15.68 -4.20 3.91
CA ASN A 88 16.93 -4.46 3.19
C ASN A 88 16.67 -4.86 1.74
N HIS A 89 15.67 -5.71 1.47
CA HIS A 89 15.32 -6.10 0.10
C HIS A 89 14.79 -4.91 -0.70
N LEU A 90 13.94 -4.07 -0.10
CA LEU A 90 13.46 -2.86 -0.75
C LEU A 90 14.60 -1.88 -1.04
N THR A 91 15.52 -1.70 -0.09
CA THR A 91 16.69 -0.81 -0.23
C THR A 91 17.64 -1.31 -1.31
N GLN A 92 17.92 -2.62 -1.33
CA GLN A 92 18.72 -3.24 -2.37
C GLN A 92 18.05 -3.07 -3.74
N GLY A 93 16.75 -3.29 -3.83
CA GLY A 93 15.98 -3.08 -5.06
C GLY A 93 16.05 -1.63 -5.56
N LEU A 94 16.03 -0.65 -4.66
CA LEU A 94 16.23 0.77 -5.00
C LEU A 94 17.63 1.03 -5.57
N ALA A 95 18.66 0.38 -5.01
CA ALA A 95 20.04 0.53 -5.47
C ALA A 95 20.32 -0.16 -6.82
N THR A 96 19.65 -1.30 -7.10
CA THR A 96 19.87 -2.10 -8.31
C THR A 96 18.89 -1.80 -9.44
N GLY A 97 17.86 -0.99 -9.19
CA GLY A 97 16.82 -0.67 -10.18
C GLY A 97 15.70 -1.72 -10.28
N GLY A 98 15.58 -2.63 -9.30
CA GLY A 98 14.41 -3.50 -9.16
C GLY A 98 13.20 -2.81 -8.50
N VAL A 99 13.44 -1.72 -7.77
CA VAL A 99 12.42 -0.91 -7.10
C VAL A 99 12.66 0.56 -7.41
N PHE A 100 11.59 1.33 -7.64
CA PHE A 100 11.65 2.76 -7.92
C PHE A 100 10.70 3.51 -7.01
N ARG A 101 11.15 4.62 -6.41
CA ARG A 101 10.25 5.54 -5.70
C ARG A 101 9.53 6.42 -6.73
N ILE A 102 8.21 6.28 -6.82
CA ILE A 102 7.39 6.98 -7.82
C ILE A 102 6.70 8.21 -7.22
N GLY A 103 6.41 8.20 -5.92
CA GLY A 103 5.73 9.32 -5.29
C GLY A 103 5.45 9.12 -3.81
N HIS A 104 4.58 9.98 -3.28
CA HIS A 104 4.10 9.95 -1.90
C HIS A 104 2.65 10.42 -1.87
N LEU A 105 1.81 9.76 -1.06
CA LEU A 105 0.39 10.12 -0.93
C LEU A 105 0.17 11.49 -0.28
N GLY A 106 1.12 11.90 0.57
CA GLY A 106 0.97 13.07 1.45
C GLY A 106 0.32 12.65 2.76
N GLU A 107 0.65 13.33 3.86
CA GLU A 107 0.31 12.88 5.21
C GLU A 107 -1.19 12.65 5.42
N THR A 108 -2.04 13.54 4.93
CA THR A 108 -3.50 13.40 5.03
C THR A 108 -3.99 12.10 4.41
N PHE A 109 -3.63 11.82 3.16
CA PHE A 109 -4.06 10.60 2.48
C PHE A 109 -3.36 9.35 3.01
N THR A 110 -2.10 9.46 3.44
CA THR A 110 -1.42 8.36 4.14
C THR A 110 -2.22 7.96 5.37
N ARG A 111 -2.63 8.93 6.19
CA ARG A 111 -3.39 8.70 7.41
C ARG A 111 -4.76 8.10 7.11
N ASP A 112 -5.46 8.59 6.10
CA ASP A 112 -6.77 8.07 5.69
C ASP A 112 -6.67 6.61 5.21
N VAL A 113 -5.64 6.28 4.43
CA VAL A 113 -5.38 4.91 3.97
C VAL A 113 -4.99 4.00 5.15
N GLN A 114 -4.18 4.49 6.09
CA GLN A 114 -3.81 3.76 7.30
C GLN A 114 -5.05 3.41 8.14
N PHE A 115 -5.93 4.37 8.41
CA PHE A 115 -7.17 4.08 9.13
C PHE A 115 -8.10 3.13 8.36
N CYS A 116 -8.15 3.28 7.03
CA CYS A 116 -8.93 2.36 6.21
C CYS A 116 -8.39 0.93 6.29
N ALA A 117 -7.06 0.76 6.30
CA ALA A 117 -6.42 -0.54 6.44
C ALA A 117 -6.72 -1.16 7.81
N LYS A 118 -6.66 -0.38 8.89
CA LYS A 118 -7.02 -0.83 10.24
C LYS A 118 -8.48 -1.26 10.37
N GLY A 119 -9.36 -0.73 9.51
CA GLY A 119 -10.77 -1.09 9.49
C GLY A 119 -11.12 -2.25 8.57
N SER A 120 -10.16 -2.94 7.96
CA SER A 120 -10.41 -4.13 7.14
C SER A 120 -10.35 -5.40 7.98
N ASP A 121 -11.13 -6.42 7.60
CA ASP A 121 -11.18 -7.70 8.32
C ASP A 121 -9.89 -8.54 8.16
N ASP A 122 -9.10 -8.25 7.12
CA ASP A 122 -7.90 -9.02 6.75
C ASP A 122 -6.61 -8.53 7.44
N ILE A 123 -6.66 -7.45 8.23
CA ILE A 123 -5.49 -6.93 8.93
C ILE A 123 -5.23 -7.72 10.22
N SER A 124 -3.97 -8.11 10.46
CA SER A 124 -3.60 -8.75 11.73
C SER A 124 -3.29 -7.72 12.82
N VAL A 125 -3.39 -8.12 14.09
CA VAL A 125 -3.01 -7.28 15.25
C VAL A 125 -1.56 -6.79 15.15
N ALA A 126 -0.66 -7.62 14.62
CA ALA A 126 0.74 -7.25 14.42
C ALA A 126 0.87 -6.16 13.36
N GLN A 127 0.15 -6.27 12.24
CA GLN A 127 0.12 -5.29 11.15
C GLN A 127 -0.49 -3.96 11.60
N GLU A 128 -1.58 -4.03 12.38
CA GLU A 128 -2.20 -2.87 13.01
C GLU A 128 -1.19 -2.12 13.90
N SER A 129 -0.41 -2.86 14.69
CA SER A 129 0.64 -2.28 15.54
C SER A 129 1.76 -1.60 14.72
N MET A 130 2.08 -2.10 13.52
CA MET A 130 3.04 -1.43 12.63
C MET A 130 2.51 -0.09 12.12
N ILE A 131 1.21 -0.03 11.81
CA ILE A 131 0.55 1.20 11.39
C ILE A 131 0.54 2.18 12.57
N ASP A 132 0.13 1.76 13.77
CA ASP A 132 0.06 2.64 14.93
C ASP A 132 1.41 3.22 15.33
N GLY A 133 2.48 2.42 15.24
CA GLY A 133 3.85 2.88 15.50
C GLY A 133 4.39 3.88 14.48
N SER A 134 3.71 4.07 13.35
CA SER A 134 4.15 4.91 12.23
C SER A 134 2.99 5.73 11.62
N LEU A 135 1.99 6.05 12.43
CA LEU A 135 0.80 6.74 11.97
C LEU A 135 1.16 8.16 11.46
N ALA A 136 0.75 8.47 10.23
CA ALA A 136 1.00 9.77 9.61
C ALA A 136 0.35 10.91 10.40
N GLN A 137 1.05 12.03 10.49
CA GLN A 137 0.60 13.22 11.24
C GLN A 137 0.03 14.25 10.27
N PRO A 138 -1.19 14.77 10.51
CA PRO A 138 -1.86 15.71 9.61
C PRO A 138 -1.12 17.05 9.47
#